data_AF-A0A5C4T710-F1
#
_entry.id   AF-A0A5C4T710-F1
#
_cell.length_a   1.000
_cell.length_b   1.000
_cell.length_c   1.000
_cell.angle_alpha   90.00
_cell.angle_beta   90.00
_cell.angle_gamma   90.00
#
_symmetry.space_group_name_H-M   'P 1'
#
loop_
_entity.id
_entity.type
_entity.pdbx_description
1 polymer ?
#
loop_
_entity_poly.entity_id
_entity_poly.type
_entity_poly.pdbx_seq_one_letter_code
_entity_poly.pdbx_strand_id
1 'polypeptide(L)'
;MKSAKRWNTTFATVVLSASLLAASLPVYADAPWSSAVSGTPGTVYALSNSIGAELKTIAVNKGADGTKIAAVIRLRNDGAARSRVPDFELRATSADGIEYALTASSTNARSLMGKESADLTYLVTVDRQDELGLTGLKFVEVDEYVYPKLETTMLTIPMTRVWNSAKSDFEQPAEPIAWGAPFTVPGSDSPIVYTPVGYTEDNGSEARAYVVTLLAENKGGIGETVEEFRLDGKAADKTYAGQRIEKEPVTLAAGEKKYVRFSIPAESGTVLDSLLLMTNGTFAAAGQPAVTFEAGAQKIAVPSVRTEPVNTNESYATGTPIAFDPLNRLIAADTEVSLVELHMHDNEGAGFKSVVAKFKLYNKGSSTSALPAFGAEIVGTDGAAYAGSRQAQTPAVMMPNLSYVVSYSFMVPATENGERLAVRLLDSQSAAPYSSTIASIRAEVGEEAEGSALSFYPFNLKIDYWTVNGMYNAATGYSYRMKLDLDVEQVDNVVADAGFSKLKIELTDTLGRVIGSQSVPFTGTNKLISGEQTISFSNIYTDNYQYPLVVKLYESIDTPNGEANRLVKTLKQ
;
A
#
# COMPACT_ATOMS: atom_id res chain seq x y z
N MET A 1 63.92 -11.37 18.94
CA MET A 1 64.99 -10.57 19.58
C MET A 1 65.53 -9.58 18.56
N LYS A 2 65.41 -8.27 18.84
CA LYS A 2 66.05 -7.10 18.20
C LYS A 2 65.64 -6.78 16.74
N SER A 3 64.88 -5.69 16.49
CA SER A 3 65.26 -4.26 16.53
C SER A 3 66.03 -3.87 15.25
N ALA A 4 65.37 -3.28 14.25
CA ALA A 4 65.10 -1.84 14.05
C ALA A 4 66.28 -1.07 13.43
N LYS A 5 66.00 -0.30 12.37
CA LYS A 5 66.69 0.97 12.13
C LYS A 5 65.84 1.93 11.30
N ARG A 6 65.55 3.07 11.94
CA ARG A 6 65.00 4.32 11.39
C ARG A 6 66.13 5.15 10.74
N TRP A 7 65.75 6.06 9.84
CA TRP A 7 65.94 7.53 9.93
C TRP A 7 65.40 8.18 8.64
N ASN A 8 64.46 9.15 8.68
CA ASN A 8 64.60 10.58 9.05
C ASN A 8 65.60 11.30 8.08
N THR A 9 65.36 12.45 7.44
CA THR A 9 64.64 13.67 7.85
C THR A 9 64.74 14.79 6.75
N THR A 10 63.66 15.58 6.57
CA THR A 10 63.56 17.08 6.52
C THR A 10 64.01 17.99 5.34
N PHE A 11 63.28 19.13 5.27
CA PHE A 11 63.54 20.51 4.75
C PHE A 11 63.16 20.81 3.27
N ALA A 12 62.56 21.94 2.86
CA ALA A 12 61.88 23.07 3.52
C ALA A 12 61.24 24.03 2.50
N THR A 13 60.31 24.83 3.02
CA THR A 13 59.66 26.09 2.56
C THR A 13 60.55 27.21 1.99
N VAL A 14 60.03 27.96 0.99
CA VAL A 14 60.20 29.43 0.71
C VAL A 14 58.99 29.88 -0.18
N VAL A 15 57.98 30.63 0.30
CA VAL A 15 57.77 32.12 0.41
C VAL A 15 57.33 32.87 -0.87
N LEU A 16 56.14 33.50 -0.75
CA LEU A 16 55.53 34.70 -1.38
C LEU A 16 56.10 35.32 -2.66
N SER A 17 55.22 35.69 -3.60
CA SER A 17 55.06 37.11 -4.04
C SER A 17 53.73 37.36 -4.76
N ALA A 18 53.12 38.50 -4.45
CA ALA A 18 51.92 39.06 -5.09
C ALA A 18 52.28 39.84 -6.37
N SER A 19 51.33 39.97 -7.29
CA SER A 19 51.33 41.03 -8.31
C SER A 19 49.90 41.40 -8.69
N LEU A 20 49.52 42.64 -8.37
CA LEU A 20 48.40 43.36 -8.96
C LEU A 20 48.65 43.59 -10.45
N LEU A 21 47.62 43.43 -11.28
CA LEU A 21 47.49 44.14 -12.53
C LEU A 21 46.12 44.81 -12.57
N ALA A 22 46.14 46.14 -12.53
CA ALA A 22 45.04 47.01 -12.90
C ALA A 22 45.21 47.39 -14.38
N ALA A 23 44.14 47.30 -15.16
CA ALA A 23 43.66 48.33 -16.10
C ALA A 23 42.63 47.76 -17.08
N SER A 24 41.39 48.26 -16.99
CA SER A 24 40.67 48.99 -18.05
C SER A 24 39.16 48.75 -17.91
N LEU A 25 38.46 49.83 -17.53
CA LEU A 25 37.01 49.94 -17.54
C LEU A 25 36.55 50.17 -18.98
N PRO A 26 35.58 49.40 -19.51
CA PRO A 26 34.62 49.93 -20.44
C PRO A 26 33.45 50.53 -19.65
N VAL A 27 33.27 51.84 -19.77
CA VAL A 27 32.01 52.53 -19.49
C VAL A 27 31.00 52.02 -20.51
N TYR A 28 29.92 51.37 -20.04
CA TYR A 28 28.69 51.17 -20.79
C TYR A 28 27.50 51.56 -19.91
N ALA A 29 26.56 52.22 -20.56
CA ALA A 29 25.43 52.93 -20.01
C ALA A 29 24.38 52.04 -19.32
N ASP A 30 23.60 52.67 -18.43
CA ASP A 30 22.37 52.14 -17.85
C ASP A 30 21.46 51.50 -18.90
N ALA A 31 21.09 50.24 -18.65
CA ALA A 31 19.92 49.57 -19.25
C ALA A 31 19.28 48.68 -18.18
N PRO A 32 17.93 48.60 -18.15
CA PRO A 32 17.17 48.12 -17.01
C PRO A 32 17.24 46.61 -16.85
N TRP A 33 16.94 46.16 -15.64
CA TRP A 33 16.89 44.77 -15.20
C TRP A 33 16.22 43.84 -16.21
N SER A 34 17.00 42.90 -16.74
CA SER A 34 16.48 41.62 -17.23
C SER A 34 17.50 40.54 -16.88
N SER A 35 17.23 39.83 -15.79
CA SER A 35 17.83 38.52 -15.54
C SER A 35 16.72 37.51 -15.71
N ALA A 36 16.75 36.79 -16.84
CA ALA A 36 15.96 35.59 -17.02
C ALA A 36 16.49 34.55 -16.02
N VAL A 37 15.71 34.28 -14.97
CA VAL A 37 15.99 33.22 -14.00
C VAL A 37 14.95 32.13 -14.20
N SER A 38 15.45 30.94 -14.53
CA SER A 38 14.71 29.70 -14.78
C SER A 38 13.72 29.41 -13.65
N GLY A 39 12.44 29.22 -13.99
CA GLY A 39 11.36 29.06 -13.03
C GLY A 39 10.98 27.61 -12.81
N THR A 40 11.31 27.10 -11.64
CA THR A 40 10.76 25.89 -11.05
C THR A 40 9.55 26.28 -10.20
N PRO A 41 8.45 25.51 -10.16
CA PRO A 41 7.36 25.70 -9.19
C PRO A 41 7.94 25.84 -7.78
N GLY A 42 7.51 26.85 -7.01
CA GLY A 42 8.09 27.19 -5.70
C GLY A 42 9.04 28.40 -5.69
N THR A 43 9.40 28.95 -6.86
CA THR A 43 10.23 30.17 -6.93
C THR A 43 9.36 31.42 -6.77
N VAL A 44 9.65 32.24 -5.76
CA VAL A 44 8.97 33.53 -5.54
C VAL A 44 9.68 34.64 -6.32
N TYR A 45 8.94 35.32 -7.19
CA TYR A 45 9.40 36.44 -8.00
C TYR A 45 8.87 37.76 -7.43
N ALA A 46 9.70 38.79 -7.34
CA ALA A 46 9.23 40.11 -6.96
C ALA A 46 8.30 40.67 -8.05
N LEU A 47 7.04 40.95 -7.71
CA LEU A 47 6.08 41.62 -8.59
C LEU A 47 6.02 43.13 -8.29
N SER A 48 6.22 43.50 -7.02
CA SER A 48 6.39 44.87 -6.55
C SER A 48 7.29 44.90 -5.31
N ASN A 49 7.46 46.08 -4.70
CA ASN A 49 8.28 46.24 -3.49
C ASN A 49 7.79 45.42 -2.28
N SER A 50 6.52 45.01 -2.25
CA SER A 50 5.93 44.28 -1.12
C SER A 50 5.17 43.01 -1.51
N ILE A 51 4.97 42.75 -2.80
CA ILE A 51 4.24 41.58 -3.29
C ILE A 51 5.18 40.70 -4.11
N GLY A 52 5.30 39.45 -3.68
CA GLY A 52 5.90 38.36 -4.47
C GLY A 52 4.82 37.57 -5.21
N ALA A 53 5.19 37.00 -6.35
CA ALA A 53 4.37 36.11 -7.16
C ALA A 53 5.08 34.76 -7.34
N GLU A 54 4.36 33.67 -7.17
CA GLU A 54 4.84 32.30 -7.32
C GLU A 54 3.90 31.54 -8.26
N LEU A 55 4.48 30.87 -9.28
CA LEU A 55 3.70 29.97 -10.12
C LEU A 55 3.42 28.67 -9.36
N LYS A 56 2.13 28.43 -9.05
CA LYS A 56 1.67 27.19 -8.43
C LYS A 56 1.41 26.11 -9.48
N THR A 57 0.66 26.44 -10.52
CA THR A 57 0.41 25.51 -11.64
C THR A 57 0.10 26.24 -12.94
N ILE A 58 0.41 25.59 -14.06
CA ILE A 58 -0.01 25.99 -15.40
C ILE A 58 -0.36 24.74 -16.20
N ALA A 59 -1.49 24.79 -16.89
CA ALA A 59 -2.06 23.66 -17.60
C ALA A 59 -2.62 24.07 -18.97
N VAL A 60 -2.35 23.23 -19.95
CA VAL A 60 -2.96 23.22 -21.28
C VAL A 60 -3.92 22.03 -21.32
N ASN A 61 -5.21 22.33 -21.30
CA ASN A 61 -6.27 21.33 -21.26
C ASN A 61 -7.06 21.33 -22.58
N LYS A 62 -6.94 20.26 -23.39
CA LYS A 62 -7.70 20.13 -24.63
C LYS A 62 -9.12 19.62 -24.35
N GLY A 63 -10.14 20.32 -24.84
CA GLY A 63 -11.54 19.95 -24.71
C GLY A 63 -12.29 20.05 -26.04
N ALA A 64 -13.59 19.73 -26.02
CA ALA A 64 -14.46 19.83 -27.20
C ALA A 64 -14.61 21.28 -27.70
N ASP A 65 -14.60 22.25 -26.76
CA ASP A 65 -14.79 23.68 -27.04
C ASP A 65 -13.48 24.42 -27.37
N GLY A 66 -12.38 23.68 -27.58
CA GLY A 66 -11.04 24.22 -27.85
C GLY A 66 -10.02 23.89 -26.76
N THR A 67 -8.88 24.59 -26.80
CA THR A 67 -7.77 24.40 -25.88
C THR A 67 -7.83 25.44 -24.76
N LYS A 68 -7.92 24.99 -23.51
CA LYS A 68 -7.92 25.85 -22.33
C LYS A 68 -6.51 26.04 -21.81
N ILE A 69 -6.07 27.29 -21.66
CA ILE A 69 -4.84 27.63 -20.97
C ILE A 69 -5.25 28.15 -19.60
N ALA A 70 -4.80 27.49 -18.54
CA ALA A 70 -5.12 27.86 -17.16
C ALA A 70 -3.85 28.00 -16.33
N ALA A 71 -3.83 28.98 -15.44
CA ALA A 71 -2.72 29.24 -14.53
C ALA A 71 -3.24 29.58 -13.13
N VAL A 72 -2.53 29.11 -12.11
CA VAL A 72 -2.72 29.54 -10.72
C VAL A 72 -1.43 30.17 -10.22
N ILE A 73 -1.52 31.43 -9.82
CA ILE A 73 -0.40 32.21 -9.28
C ILE A 73 -0.69 32.52 -7.81
N ARG A 74 0.20 32.12 -6.91
CA ARG A 74 0.15 32.58 -5.52
C ARG A 74 0.79 33.95 -5.44
N LEU A 75 0.04 34.92 -4.94
CA LEU A 75 0.61 36.21 -4.52
C LEU A 75 0.82 36.20 -3.01
N ARG A 76 1.96 36.71 -2.56
CA ARG A 76 2.31 36.83 -1.15
C ARG A 76 2.67 38.27 -0.83
N ASN A 77 2.02 38.84 0.19
CA ASN A 77 2.36 40.17 0.69
C ASN A 77 3.37 40.05 1.83
N ASP A 78 4.63 40.32 1.55
CA ASP A 78 5.69 40.31 2.55
C ASP A 78 5.74 41.58 3.41
N GLY A 79 4.90 42.58 3.10
CA GLY A 79 4.73 43.78 3.92
C GLY A 79 3.98 43.51 5.23
N ALA A 80 4.00 44.51 6.12
CA ALA A 80 3.21 44.52 7.36
C ALA A 80 1.81 45.14 7.16
N ALA A 81 1.60 45.89 6.08
CA ALA A 81 0.36 46.59 5.78
C ALA A 81 -0.45 45.87 4.70
N ARG A 82 -1.76 46.16 4.64
CA ARG A 82 -2.62 45.72 3.54
C ARG A 82 -2.14 46.34 2.22
N SER A 83 -2.02 45.52 1.18
CA SER A 83 -1.67 45.94 -0.17
C SER A 83 -2.76 45.52 -1.14
N ARG A 84 -3.08 46.39 -2.11
CA ARG A 84 -3.98 46.03 -3.21
C ARG A 84 -3.26 45.04 -4.13
N VAL A 85 -3.98 44.02 -4.61
CA VAL A 85 -3.47 43.15 -5.68
C VAL A 85 -3.32 44.00 -6.94
N PRO A 86 -2.12 44.07 -7.56
CA PRO A 86 -1.91 44.86 -8.77
C PRO A 86 -2.85 44.42 -9.89
N ASP A 87 -3.35 45.39 -10.66
CA ASP A 87 -4.31 45.17 -11.75
C ASP A 87 -3.56 44.94 -13.07
N PHE A 88 -2.71 43.91 -13.07
CA PHE A 88 -1.89 43.56 -14.23
C PHE A 88 -2.57 42.47 -15.07
N GLU A 89 -2.38 42.56 -16.38
CA GLU A 89 -2.79 41.53 -17.32
C GLU A 89 -1.81 40.36 -17.25
N LEU A 90 -2.32 39.14 -17.10
CA LEU A 90 -1.50 37.93 -17.18
C LEU A 90 -1.56 37.40 -18.62
N ARG A 91 -0.40 37.31 -19.29
CA ARG A 91 -0.26 36.77 -20.65
C ARG A 91 0.56 35.48 -20.65
N ALA A 92 0.11 34.46 -21.38
CA ALA A 92 0.90 33.27 -21.67
C ALA A 92 1.50 33.36 -23.07
N THR A 93 2.80 33.09 -23.18
CA THR A 93 3.53 33.05 -24.46
C THR A 93 3.66 31.60 -24.90
N SER A 94 3.18 31.26 -26.10
CA SER A 94 3.36 29.95 -26.69
C SER A 94 4.71 29.77 -27.38
N ALA A 95 5.07 28.53 -27.70
CA ALA A 95 6.34 28.18 -28.36
C ALA A 95 6.49 28.77 -29.77
N ASP A 96 5.38 29.06 -30.44
CA ASP A 96 5.33 29.79 -31.72
C ASP A 96 5.37 31.32 -31.55
N GLY A 97 5.49 31.83 -30.33
CA GLY A 97 5.65 33.25 -30.02
C GLY A 97 4.34 34.04 -29.89
N ILE A 98 3.19 33.38 -29.93
CA ILE A 98 1.88 34.04 -29.76
C ILE A 98 1.61 34.29 -28.27
N GLU A 99 1.06 35.47 -27.94
CA GLU A 99 0.66 35.81 -26.58
C GLU A 99 -0.86 35.72 -26.42
N TYR A 100 -1.29 35.03 -25.36
CA TYR A 100 -2.70 34.92 -24.98
C TYR A 100 -2.94 35.65 -23.68
N ALA A 101 -3.86 36.61 -23.68
CA ALA A 101 -4.37 37.26 -22.49
C ALA A 101 -5.26 36.30 -21.69
N LEU A 102 -4.91 36.01 -20.44
CA LEU A 102 -5.72 35.16 -19.58
C LEU A 102 -6.74 36.01 -18.82
N THR A 103 -7.98 35.51 -18.74
CA THR A 103 -9.03 36.16 -17.95
C THR A 103 -8.84 35.81 -16.48
N ALA A 104 -8.87 36.81 -15.60
CA ALA A 104 -8.83 36.60 -14.15
C ALA A 104 -10.17 36.04 -13.62
N SER A 105 -10.11 35.11 -12.68
CA SER A 105 -11.32 34.60 -12.01
C SER A 105 -11.99 35.72 -11.21
N SER A 106 -13.33 35.75 -11.21
CA SER A 106 -14.11 36.71 -10.42
C SER A 106 -13.98 36.49 -8.91
N THR A 107 -13.49 35.32 -8.49
CA THR A 107 -13.21 34.96 -7.09
C THR A 107 -11.81 35.36 -6.62
N ASN A 108 -10.97 35.90 -7.50
CA ASN A 108 -9.62 36.32 -7.14
C ASN A 108 -9.64 37.42 -6.06
N ALA A 109 -8.72 37.32 -5.11
CA ALA A 109 -8.56 38.33 -4.07
C ALA A 109 -8.18 39.68 -4.68
N ARG A 110 -8.80 40.77 -4.20
CA ARG A 110 -8.51 42.15 -4.65
C ARG A 110 -7.48 42.86 -3.77
N SER A 111 -7.22 42.33 -2.58
CA SER A 111 -6.26 42.87 -1.62
C SER A 111 -5.74 41.77 -0.71
N LEU A 112 -4.50 41.92 -0.25
CA LEU A 112 -3.85 41.04 0.72
C LEU A 112 -3.52 41.83 1.99
N MET A 113 -3.84 41.30 3.17
CA MET A 113 -3.31 41.79 4.44
C MET A 113 -1.78 41.60 4.48
N GLY A 114 -1.14 42.27 5.43
CA GLY A 114 0.28 42.02 5.67
C GLY A 114 0.51 40.55 6.04
N LYS A 115 1.51 39.92 5.44
CA LYS A 115 1.86 38.49 5.61
C LYS A 115 0.80 37.49 5.12
N GLU A 116 -0.17 37.94 4.33
CA GLU A 116 -1.17 37.06 3.71
C GLU A 116 -0.69 36.57 2.33
N SER A 117 -1.10 35.36 1.98
CA SER A 117 -0.97 34.80 0.63
C SER A 117 -2.36 34.52 0.06
N ALA A 118 -2.55 34.69 -1.26
CA ALA A 118 -3.75 34.24 -1.95
C ALA A 118 -3.43 33.67 -3.33
N ASP A 119 -4.15 32.62 -3.70
CA ASP A 119 -4.05 31.99 -5.02
C ASP A 119 -4.99 32.70 -6.00
N LEU A 120 -4.43 33.23 -7.08
CA LEU A 120 -5.14 33.87 -8.18
C LEU A 120 -5.23 32.91 -9.36
N THR A 121 -6.44 32.66 -9.82
CA THR A 121 -6.69 31.75 -10.95
C THR A 121 -7.01 32.55 -12.21
N TYR A 122 -6.44 32.10 -13.33
CA TYR A 122 -6.60 32.70 -14.65
C TYR A 122 -6.87 31.62 -15.68
N LEU A 123 -7.75 31.91 -16.65
CA LEU A 123 -8.12 30.97 -17.71
C LEU A 123 -8.44 31.70 -19.00
N VAL A 124 -8.06 31.09 -20.14
CA VAL A 124 -8.55 31.45 -21.47
C VAL A 124 -8.84 30.19 -22.27
N THR A 125 -9.87 30.22 -23.10
CA THR A 125 -10.15 29.16 -24.07
C THR A 125 -9.80 29.69 -25.45
N VAL A 126 -8.95 28.97 -26.18
CA VAL A 126 -8.52 29.31 -27.53
C VAL A 126 -9.02 28.25 -28.50
N ASP A 127 -9.53 28.70 -29.65
CA ASP A 127 -9.95 27.81 -30.73
C ASP A 127 -8.72 27.35 -31.53
N ARG A 128 -7.93 26.47 -30.90
CA ARG A 128 -6.78 25.80 -31.51
C ARG A 128 -6.95 24.29 -31.43
N GLN A 129 -6.70 23.64 -32.56
CA GLN A 129 -6.81 22.19 -32.73
C GLN A 129 -5.44 21.50 -32.74
N ASP A 130 -4.36 22.26 -32.98
CA ASP A 130 -2.98 21.80 -32.97
C ASP A 130 -2.41 21.70 -31.54
N GLU A 131 -1.20 21.14 -31.44
CA GLU A 131 -0.51 21.03 -30.15
C GLU A 131 0.01 22.40 -29.71
N LEU A 132 -0.37 22.82 -28.50
CA LEU A 132 0.03 24.10 -27.93
C LEU A 132 1.04 23.87 -26.81
N GLY A 133 2.27 24.38 -27.02
CA GLY A 133 3.30 24.44 -25.99
C GLY A 133 3.49 25.86 -25.43
N LEU A 134 3.80 25.99 -24.15
CA LEU A 134 4.00 27.30 -23.48
C LEU A 134 5.45 27.52 -23.04
N THR A 135 5.96 28.73 -23.24
CA THR A 135 7.35 29.09 -22.93
C THR A 135 7.49 30.12 -21.80
N GLY A 136 6.45 30.89 -21.52
CA GLY A 136 6.50 31.94 -20.51
C GLY A 136 5.13 32.43 -20.05
N LEU A 137 5.10 33.00 -18.86
CA LEU A 137 4.02 33.83 -18.35
C LEU A 137 4.55 35.25 -18.09
N LYS A 138 3.74 36.27 -18.39
CA LYS A 138 4.10 37.67 -18.21
C LYS A 138 3.01 38.41 -17.47
N PHE A 139 3.40 39.25 -16.53
CA PHE A 139 2.56 40.31 -15.98
C PHE A 139 2.83 41.59 -16.74
N VAL A 140 1.79 42.18 -17.33
CA VAL A 140 1.87 43.40 -18.12
C VAL A 140 0.96 44.46 -17.51
N GLU A 141 1.52 45.63 -17.24
CA GLU A 141 0.76 46.83 -16.91
C GLU A 141 0.36 47.51 -18.23
N VAL A 142 -0.95 47.75 -18.40
CA VAL A 142 -1.50 48.38 -19.60
C VAL A 142 -2.10 49.72 -19.21
N ASP A 143 -1.49 50.82 -19.66
CA ASP A 143 -2.07 52.16 -19.54
C ASP A 143 -2.98 52.43 -20.73
N GLU A 144 -4.28 52.29 -20.50
CA GLU A 144 -5.31 52.52 -21.52
C GLU A 144 -5.60 54.00 -21.80
N TYR A 145 -5.07 54.92 -20.97
CA TYR A 145 -5.35 56.35 -21.07
C TYR A 145 -4.34 57.12 -21.92
N VAL A 146 -3.29 56.44 -22.42
CA VAL A 146 -2.31 56.98 -23.37
C VAL A 146 -2.56 56.37 -24.76
N TYR A 147 -2.40 57.17 -25.82
CA TYR A 147 -2.51 56.69 -27.20
C TYR A 147 -1.19 56.86 -27.99
N PRO A 148 -0.62 55.79 -28.58
CA PRO A 148 -1.04 54.38 -28.43
C PRO A 148 -0.91 53.89 -26.98
N LYS A 149 -1.66 52.83 -26.61
CA LYS A 149 -1.61 52.24 -25.26
C LYS A 149 -0.17 51.94 -24.88
N LEU A 150 0.22 52.29 -23.66
CA LEU A 150 1.56 52.00 -23.15
C LEU A 150 1.52 50.68 -22.38
N GLU A 151 2.29 49.69 -22.84
CA GLU A 151 2.43 48.38 -22.18
C GLU A 151 3.80 48.25 -21.52
N THR A 152 3.83 47.96 -20.22
CA THR A 152 5.07 47.75 -19.47
C THR A 152 5.07 46.33 -18.90
N THR A 153 6.08 45.53 -19.25
CA THR A 153 6.24 44.19 -18.67
C THR A 153 6.81 44.31 -17.25
N MET A 154 6.03 43.90 -16.26
CA MET A 154 6.38 43.99 -14.84
C MET A 154 7.16 42.77 -14.37
N LEU A 155 6.79 41.59 -14.86
CA LEU A 155 7.43 40.32 -14.51
C LEU A 155 7.30 39.34 -15.66
N THR A 156 8.38 38.60 -15.93
CA THR A 156 8.35 37.42 -16.82
C THR A 156 8.79 36.20 -16.01
N ILE A 157 7.93 35.18 -16.01
CA ILE A 157 8.20 33.88 -15.40
C ILE A 157 8.45 32.89 -16.54
N PRO A 158 9.66 32.35 -16.71
CA PRO A 158 9.92 31.33 -17.72
C PRO A 158 9.28 30.00 -17.30
N MET A 159 8.66 29.31 -18.26
CA MET A 159 8.00 28.02 -18.00
C MET A 159 8.96 26.87 -18.25
N THR A 160 9.20 26.05 -17.22
CA THR A 160 9.96 24.80 -17.35
C THR A 160 9.09 23.56 -17.16
N ARG A 161 7.87 23.73 -16.60
CA ARG A 161 6.95 22.64 -16.30
C ARG A 161 5.52 23.08 -16.61
N VAL A 162 5.03 22.67 -17.77
CA VAL A 162 3.66 22.92 -18.23
C VAL A 162 2.95 21.59 -18.33
N TRP A 163 1.83 21.45 -17.64
CA TRP A 163 0.99 20.26 -17.74
C TRP A 163 0.22 20.28 -19.05
N ASN A 164 0.27 19.18 -19.82
CA ASN A 164 -0.50 19.03 -21.04
C ASN A 164 -1.42 17.81 -20.92
N SER A 165 -2.73 18.05 -20.81
CA SER A 165 -3.70 16.97 -20.58
C SER A 165 -3.89 16.05 -21.80
N ALA A 166 -3.59 16.51 -23.01
CA ALA A 166 -3.70 15.68 -24.20
C ALA A 166 -2.61 14.60 -24.26
N LYS A 167 -1.44 14.86 -23.65
CA LYS A 167 -0.33 13.90 -23.51
C LYS A 167 -0.31 13.20 -22.16
N SER A 168 -1.10 13.69 -21.21
CA SER A 168 -0.99 13.38 -19.79
C SER A 168 0.47 13.36 -19.32
N ASP A 169 1.21 14.40 -19.67
CA ASP A 169 2.62 14.58 -19.29
C ASP A 169 2.98 16.05 -19.23
N PHE A 170 4.19 16.32 -18.73
CA PHE A 170 4.80 17.64 -18.79
C PHE A 170 5.45 17.87 -20.16
N GLU A 171 5.30 19.07 -20.73
CA GLU A 171 5.88 19.43 -22.04
C GLU A 171 7.40 19.31 -22.07
N GLN A 172 8.05 19.55 -20.92
CA GLN A 172 9.44 19.20 -20.70
C GLN A 172 9.47 18.07 -19.68
N PRO A 173 10.29 17.01 -19.90
CA PRO A 173 10.32 15.87 -19.01
C PRO A 173 10.81 16.31 -17.63
N ALA A 174 9.89 16.39 -16.67
CA ALA A 174 10.25 16.52 -15.27
C ALA A 174 10.86 15.19 -14.82
N GLU A 175 12.03 15.23 -14.17
CA GLU A 175 12.58 14.03 -13.54
C GLU A 175 11.55 13.50 -12.53
N PRO A 176 11.15 12.22 -12.64
CA PRO A 176 10.22 11.64 -11.70
C PRO A 176 10.87 11.56 -10.32
N ILE A 177 10.09 11.84 -9.28
CA ILE A 177 10.51 11.60 -7.90
C ILE A 177 10.73 10.10 -7.75
N ALA A 178 11.90 9.70 -7.27
CA ALA A 178 12.20 8.30 -7.01
C ALA A 178 11.22 7.71 -5.98
N TRP A 179 10.82 6.46 -6.17
CA TRP A 179 9.99 5.76 -5.20
C TRP A 179 10.64 5.74 -3.81
N GLY A 180 9.86 5.99 -2.76
CA GLY A 180 10.37 6.12 -1.39
C GLY A 180 11.03 7.46 -1.05
N ALA A 181 11.21 8.36 -2.01
CA ALA A 181 11.66 9.72 -1.71
C ALA A 181 10.48 10.57 -1.19
N PRO A 182 10.70 11.38 -0.13
CA PRO A 182 9.67 12.26 0.39
C PRO A 182 9.40 13.42 -0.58
N PHE A 183 8.17 13.90 -0.60
CA PHE A 183 7.74 15.06 -1.39
C PHE A 183 6.64 15.85 -0.69
N THR A 184 6.44 17.10 -1.11
CA THR A 184 5.29 17.94 -0.75
C THR A 184 4.45 18.22 -2.00
N VAL A 185 3.17 18.56 -1.83
CA VAL A 185 2.34 18.98 -2.96
C VAL A 185 2.87 20.33 -3.48
N PRO A 186 3.27 20.44 -4.76
CA PRO A 186 3.81 21.68 -5.29
C PRO A 186 2.85 22.88 -5.10
N GLY A 187 3.38 23.97 -4.54
CA GLY A 187 2.62 25.18 -4.22
C GLY A 187 1.57 25.02 -3.11
N SER A 188 1.66 23.97 -2.30
CA SER A 188 0.97 23.88 -1.01
C SER A 188 1.76 24.61 0.08
N ASP A 189 1.06 25.29 0.99
CA ASP A 189 1.65 25.82 2.23
C ASP A 189 1.67 24.78 3.36
N SER A 190 1.16 23.57 3.10
CA SER A 190 1.07 22.49 4.08
C SER A 190 2.44 21.96 4.47
N PRO A 191 2.79 21.88 5.77
CA PRO A 191 3.97 21.16 6.24
C PRO A 191 3.82 19.63 6.18
N ILE A 192 2.74 19.07 5.60
CA ILE A 192 2.62 17.63 5.42
C ILE A 192 3.58 17.15 4.33
N VAL A 193 4.44 16.20 4.70
CA VAL A 193 5.35 15.51 3.80
C VAL A 193 4.79 14.13 3.49
N TYR A 194 4.81 13.75 2.22
CA TYR A 194 4.32 12.47 1.72
C TYR A 194 5.49 11.61 1.25
N THR A 195 5.47 10.31 1.59
CA THR A 195 6.45 9.34 1.10
C THR A 195 5.73 8.13 0.50
N PRO A 196 5.97 7.76 -0.77
CA PRO A 196 5.43 6.53 -1.33
C PRO A 196 6.06 5.31 -0.64
N VAL A 197 5.24 4.45 -0.05
CA VAL A 197 5.70 3.29 0.74
C VAL A 197 5.07 1.96 0.33
N GLY A 198 3.92 1.98 -0.34
CA GLY A 198 3.23 0.77 -0.81
C GLY A 198 2.73 0.92 -2.24
N TYR A 199 2.90 -0.15 -3.02
CA TYR A 199 2.43 -0.30 -4.39
C TYR A 199 2.08 -1.77 -4.61
N THR A 200 0.79 -2.05 -4.53
CA THR A 200 0.24 -3.40 -4.63
C THR A 200 -0.81 -3.46 -5.73
N GLU A 201 -1.15 -4.66 -6.15
CA GLU A 201 -2.29 -4.87 -7.03
C GLU A 201 -3.32 -5.67 -6.25
N ASP A 202 -4.52 -5.14 -6.16
CA ASP A 202 -5.67 -5.81 -5.57
C ASP A 202 -6.57 -6.30 -6.70
N ASN A 203 -6.90 -7.59 -6.65
CA ASN A 203 -7.81 -8.26 -7.59
C ASN A 203 -9.15 -8.60 -6.92
N GLY A 204 -9.54 -7.82 -5.91
CA GLY A 204 -10.79 -7.95 -5.18
C GLY A 204 -12.06 -7.89 -6.05
N SER A 205 -13.21 -8.07 -5.41
CA SER A 205 -14.49 -8.36 -6.06
C SER A 205 -15.04 -7.27 -6.98
N GLU A 206 -14.59 -6.02 -6.89
CA GLU A 206 -15.17 -4.89 -7.63
C GLU A 206 -14.44 -4.50 -8.92
N ALA A 207 -13.13 -4.76 -9.03
CA ALA A 207 -12.31 -4.72 -10.25
C ALA A 207 -10.81 -4.76 -9.84
N ARG A 208 -9.94 -5.15 -10.78
CA ARG A 208 -8.48 -5.02 -10.61
C ARG A 208 -8.09 -3.55 -10.44
N ALA A 209 -7.36 -3.25 -9.37
CA ALA A 209 -6.82 -1.91 -9.12
C ALA A 209 -5.40 -1.97 -8.54
N TYR A 210 -4.61 -0.95 -8.83
CA TYR A 210 -3.37 -0.71 -8.07
C TYR A 210 -3.70 0.08 -6.81
N VAL A 211 -3.20 -0.39 -5.67
CA VAL A 211 -3.31 0.33 -4.40
C VAL A 211 -1.96 0.97 -4.09
N VAL A 212 -1.93 2.29 -4.15
CA VAL A 212 -0.77 3.11 -3.78
C VAL A 212 -0.95 3.59 -2.35
N THR A 213 0.04 3.35 -1.50
CA THR A 213 0.06 3.82 -0.11
C THR A 213 1.13 4.90 0.05
N LEU A 214 0.71 6.08 0.49
CA LEU A 214 1.58 7.16 0.92
C LEU A 214 1.61 7.25 2.44
N LEU A 215 2.80 7.39 3.02
CA LEU A 215 2.98 7.81 4.40
C LEU A 215 2.91 9.35 4.44
N ALA A 216 1.86 9.90 5.02
CA ALA A 216 1.75 11.33 5.32
C ALA A 216 2.29 11.60 6.73
N GLU A 217 3.20 12.57 6.85
CA GLU A 217 3.77 13.02 8.12
C GLU A 217 3.60 14.53 8.26
N ASN A 218 2.92 14.97 9.33
CA ASN A 218 2.82 16.40 9.64
C ASN A 218 4.09 16.88 10.33
N LYS A 219 4.96 17.60 9.60
CA LYS A 219 6.19 18.19 10.15
C LYS A 219 5.96 19.55 10.84
N GLY A 220 4.72 20.05 10.84
CA GLY A 220 4.32 21.29 11.45
C GLY A 220 4.14 21.20 12.98
N GLY A 221 3.95 22.37 13.60
CA GLY A 221 3.72 22.49 15.04
C GLY A 221 2.25 22.44 15.46
N ILE A 222 1.32 22.33 14.52
CA ILE A 222 -0.13 22.32 14.77
C ILE A 222 -0.80 21.18 13.99
N GLY A 223 -2.02 20.82 14.38
CA GLY A 223 -2.80 19.83 13.64
C GLY A 223 -3.23 20.33 12.26
N GLU A 224 -3.26 19.44 11.29
CA GLU A 224 -3.51 19.77 9.89
C GLU A 224 -4.29 18.67 9.16
N THR A 225 -4.98 19.02 8.08
CA THR A 225 -5.72 18.06 7.24
C THR A 225 -4.94 17.78 5.97
N VAL A 226 -4.83 16.51 5.59
CA VAL A 226 -4.28 16.09 4.28
C VAL A 226 -5.08 16.77 3.18
N GLU A 227 -4.38 17.53 2.35
CA GLU A 227 -4.98 18.21 1.20
C GLU A 227 -5.60 17.25 0.20
N GLU A 228 -6.57 17.74 -0.56
CA GLU A 228 -7.19 16.99 -1.64
C GLU A 228 -6.32 17.06 -2.90
N PHE A 229 -5.78 15.90 -3.30
CA PHE A 229 -5.14 15.68 -4.59
C PHE A 229 -5.48 14.28 -5.10
N ARG A 230 -5.26 14.04 -6.39
CA ARG A 230 -5.47 12.74 -7.03
C ARG A 230 -4.12 12.15 -7.44
N LEU A 231 -4.01 10.82 -7.42
CA LEU A 231 -2.88 10.10 -7.98
C LEU A 231 -3.33 9.24 -9.14
N ASP A 232 -2.92 9.61 -10.35
CA ASP A 232 -3.25 8.85 -11.56
C ASP A 232 -2.10 7.92 -11.94
N GLY A 233 -2.42 6.74 -12.45
CA GLY A 233 -1.43 5.82 -13.00
C GLY A 233 -1.21 6.10 -14.48
N LYS A 234 0.04 6.13 -14.94
CA LYS A 234 0.38 6.19 -16.36
C LYS A 234 0.97 4.87 -16.82
N ALA A 235 0.45 4.32 -17.91
CA ALA A 235 1.03 3.18 -18.62
C ALA A 235 1.07 3.50 -20.11
N ALA A 236 2.28 3.57 -20.68
CA ALA A 236 2.52 4.11 -22.01
C ALA A 236 1.80 5.46 -22.20
N ASP A 237 0.95 5.58 -23.22
CA ASP A 237 0.19 6.79 -23.54
C ASP A 237 -1.18 6.88 -22.85
N LYS A 238 -1.51 5.92 -21.99
CA LYS A 238 -2.81 5.86 -21.29
C LYS A 238 -2.66 6.23 -19.83
N THR A 239 -3.63 7.00 -19.34
CA THR A 239 -3.77 7.33 -17.93
C THR A 239 -5.00 6.71 -17.31
N TYR A 240 -4.84 6.29 -16.07
CA TYR A 240 -5.86 5.68 -15.24
C TYR A 240 -6.10 6.60 -14.05
N ALA A 241 -7.29 7.19 -13.99
CA ALA A 241 -7.64 8.11 -12.93
C ALA A 241 -7.73 7.38 -11.59
N GLY A 242 -6.96 7.82 -10.60
CA GLY A 242 -7.03 7.23 -9.27
C GLY A 242 -8.08 7.87 -8.39
N GLN A 243 -8.37 7.23 -7.26
CA GLN A 243 -9.29 7.74 -6.25
C GLN A 243 -8.73 7.47 -4.87
N ARG A 244 -8.81 8.47 -4.00
CA ARG A 244 -8.50 8.29 -2.58
C ARG A 244 -9.47 7.29 -1.97
N ILE A 245 -8.95 6.34 -1.19
CA ILE A 245 -9.74 5.28 -0.57
C ILE A 245 -10.41 5.79 0.72
N GLU A 246 -9.71 6.61 1.51
CA GLU A 246 -10.30 7.19 2.72
C GLU A 246 -11.45 8.14 2.37
N LYS A 247 -12.67 7.82 2.85
CA LYS A 247 -13.89 8.62 2.62
C LYS A 247 -13.96 9.88 3.48
N GLU A 248 -13.38 9.82 4.67
CA GLU A 248 -13.35 10.93 5.63
C GLU A 248 -12.05 11.73 5.51
N PRO A 249 -12.07 13.04 5.78
CA PRO A 249 -10.86 13.85 5.82
C PRO A 249 -9.83 13.28 6.79
N VAL A 250 -8.61 13.05 6.31
CA VAL A 250 -7.51 12.57 7.16
C VAL A 250 -6.82 13.75 7.81
N THR A 251 -6.95 13.85 9.13
CA THR A 251 -6.26 14.87 9.95
C THR A 251 -5.02 14.28 10.61
N LEU A 252 -3.98 15.08 10.80
CA LEU A 252 -2.75 14.71 11.50
C LEU A 252 -2.43 15.76 12.56
N ALA A 253 -2.29 15.35 13.82
CA ALA A 253 -1.70 16.17 14.86
C ALA A 253 -0.22 16.49 14.54
N ALA A 254 0.36 17.43 15.28
CA ALA A 254 1.78 17.79 15.13
C ALA A 254 2.68 16.56 15.31
N GLY A 255 3.53 16.25 14.32
CA GLY A 255 4.40 15.08 14.30
C GLY A 255 3.70 13.74 14.05
N GLU A 256 2.38 13.72 13.87
CA GLU A 256 1.63 12.49 13.61
C GLU A 256 1.91 11.96 12.20
N LYS A 257 1.84 10.64 12.06
CA LYS A 257 1.97 9.90 10.81
C LYS A 257 0.70 9.11 10.53
N LYS A 258 0.23 9.13 9.28
CA LYS A 258 -0.89 8.29 8.82
C LYS A 258 -0.65 7.81 7.39
N TYR A 259 -1.23 6.68 7.06
CA TYR A 259 -1.33 6.26 5.67
C TYR A 259 -2.46 6.99 4.96
N VAL A 260 -2.21 7.35 3.72
CA VAL A 260 -3.20 7.84 2.75
C VAL A 260 -3.10 6.93 1.55
N ARG A 261 -4.23 6.36 1.12
CA ARG A 261 -4.24 5.32 0.10
C ARG A 261 -5.04 5.75 -1.11
N PHE A 262 -4.57 5.35 -2.28
CA PHE A 262 -5.20 5.61 -3.56
C PHE A 262 -5.40 4.30 -4.32
N SER A 263 -6.59 4.12 -4.87
CA SER A 263 -6.91 3.05 -5.81
C SER A 263 -6.83 3.57 -7.23
N ILE A 264 -6.17 2.84 -8.11
CA ILE A 264 -6.02 3.17 -9.53
C ILE A 264 -6.57 1.99 -10.34
N PRO A 265 -7.84 2.03 -10.76
CA PRO A 265 -8.44 0.96 -11.54
C PRO A 265 -7.73 0.83 -12.89
N ALA A 266 -7.36 -0.39 -13.27
CA ALA A 266 -6.62 -0.64 -14.50
C ALA A 266 -7.05 -1.94 -15.18
N GLU A 267 -6.88 -2.00 -16.51
CA GLU A 267 -7.19 -3.20 -17.29
C GLU A 267 -6.21 -4.34 -16.97
N SER A 268 -6.65 -5.58 -17.15
CA SER A 268 -5.79 -6.75 -16.93
C SER A 268 -4.54 -6.71 -17.84
N GLY A 269 -3.38 -7.00 -17.27
CA GLY A 269 -2.09 -6.96 -17.97
C GLY A 269 -1.46 -5.57 -18.09
N THR A 270 -2.14 -4.52 -17.62
CA THR A 270 -1.53 -3.18 -17.52
C THR A 270 -0.32 -3.24 -16.59
N VAL A 271 0.73 -2.47 -16.89
CA VAL A 271 1.86 -2.21 -16.00
C VAL A 271 2.05 -0.71 -15.96
N LEU A 272 1.97 -0.10 -14.77
CA LEU A 272 2.15 1.34 -14.63
C LEU A 272 3.65 1.70 -14.69
N ASP A 273 3.98 2.70 -15.49
CA ASP A 273 5.33 3.25 -15.63
C ASP A 273 5.61 4.36 -14.60
N SER A 274 4.58 5.12 -14.23
CA SER A 274 4.69 6.22 -13.26
C SER A 274 3.34 6.58 -12.64
N LEU A 275 3.38 7.33 -11.55
CA LEU A 275 2.23 8.02 -10.98
C LEU A 275 2.30 9.51 -11.28
N LEU A 276 1.13 10.11 -11.49
CA LEU A 276 0.96 11.54 -11.71
C LEU A 276 0.16 12.11 -10.54
N LEU A 277 0.78 13.01 -9.79
CA LEU A 277 0.09 13.80 -8.77
C LEU A 277 -0.68 14.91 -9.48
N MET A 278 -2.00 14.85 -9.36
CA MET A 278 -2.94 15.75 -10.01
C MET A 278 -3.57 16.67 -8.97
N THR A 279 -3.62 17.96 -9.27
CA THR A 279 -4.33 18.98 -8.49
C THR A 279 -5.41 19.63 -9.34
N ASN A 280 -6.42 20.19 -8.68
CA ASN A 280 -7.53 20.86 -9.34
C ASN A 280 -7.46 22.37 -9.10
N GLY A 281 -7.65 23.15 -10.16
CA GLY A 281 -7.90 24.58 -10.09
C GLY A 281 -9.38 24.88 -10.35
N THR A 282 -9.89 25.98 -9.78
CA THR A 282 -11.27 26.43 -9.99
C THR A 282 -11.28 27.85 -10.53
N PHE A 283 -11.91 28.05 -11.68
CA PHE A 283 -12.06 29.34 -12.34
C PHE A 283 -13.53 29.74 -12.40
N ALA A 284 -13.86 30.96 -11.99
CA ALA A 284 -15.21 31.51 -12.11
C ALA A 284 -15.19 32.74 -13.02
N ALA A 285 -15.96 32.71 -14.10
CA ALA A 285 -16.23 33.91 -14.89
C ALA A 285 -17.41 34.69 -14.27
N ALA A 286 -17.40 36.01 -14.42
CA ALA A 286 -18.46 36.86 -13.87
C ALA A 286 -19.84 36.45 -14.41
N GLY A 287 -20.76 36.10 -13.51
CA GLY A 287 -22.12 35.69 -13.86
C GLY A 287 -22.26 34.28 -14.47
N GLN A 288 -21.20 33.46 -14.44
CA GLN A 288 -21.19 32.09 -14.96
C GLN A 288 -20.84 31.08 -13.84
N PRO A 289 -21.26 29.80 -13.97
CA PRO A 289 -20.82 28.74 -13.07
C PRO A 289 -19.29 28.59 -13.07
N ALA A 290 -18.74 28.22 -11.92
CA ALA A 290 -17.32 27.91 -11.82
C ALA A 290 -16.98 26.64 -12.62
N VAL A 291 -15.82 26.66 -13.28
CA VAL A 291 -15.27 25.56 -14.07
C VAL A 291 -14.01 25.05 -13.37
N THR A 292 -13.91 23.74 -13.21
CA THR A 292 -12.69 23.10 -12.72
C THR A 292 -11.77 22.73 -13.88
N PHE A 293 -10.46 22.78 -13.63
CA PHE A 293 -9.45 22.25 -14.54
C PHE A 293 -8.44 21.42 -13.76
N GLU A 294 -7.94 20.38 -14.40
CA GLU A 294 -6.95 19.49 -13.81
C GLU A 294 -5.55 19.93 -14.24
N ALA A 295 -4.60 19.77 -13.34
CA ALA A 295 -3.20 20.01 -13.61
C ALA A 295 -2.33 18.95 -12.94
N GLY A 296 -1.45 18.32 -13.72
CA GLY A 296 -0.37 17.52 -13.16
C GLY A 296 0.61 18.43 -12.44
N ALA A 297 0.89 18.12 -11.17
CA ALA A 297 1.81 18.85 -10.34
C ALA A 297 3.16 18.12 -10.19
N GLN A 298 3.16 16.78 -10.18
CA GLN A 298 4.40 16.01 -10.02
C GLN A 298 4.31 14.61 -10.65
N LYS A 299 5.44 14.09 -11.14
CA LYS A 299 5.59 12.70 -11.58
C LYS A 299 6.38 11.92 -10.53
N ILE A 300 5.95 10.70 -10.22
CA ILE A 300 6.58 9.78 -9.26
C ILE A 300 6.86 8.47 -9.99
N ALA A 301 8.09 7.96 -9.88
CA ALA A 301 8.47 6.69 -10.47
C ALA A 301 7.79 5.53 -9.73
N VAL A 302 7.28 4.53 -10.45
CA VAL A 302 6.73 3.30 -9.86
C VAL A 302 7.85 2.25 -9.80
N PRO A 303 7.97 1.45 -8.72
CA PRO A 303 9.00 0.41 -8.64
C PRO A 303 8.68 -0.74 -9.62
N SER A 304 9.71 -1.33 -10.22
CA SER A 304 9.56 -2.49 -11.13
C SER A 304 9.09 -3.77 -10.43
N VAL A 305 9.25 -3.82 -9.11
CA VAL A 305 8.75 -4.90 -8.25
C VAL A 305 7.74 -4.29 -7.28
N ARG A 306 6.61 -4.97 -7.07
CA ARG A 306 5.59 -4.53 -6.10
C ARG A 306 6.20 -4.40 -4.71
N THR A 307 5.85 -3.33 -4.01
CA THR A 307 6.39 -3.01 -2.69
C THR A 307 5.27 -2.91 -1.68
N GLU A 308 5.49 -3.43 -0.48
CA GLU A 308 4.56 -3.30 0.64
C GLU A 308 5.12 -2.28 1.65
N PRO A 309 4.27 -1.55 2.40
CA PRO A 309 4.72 -0.68 3.50
C PRO A 309 5.54 -1.46 4.55
N VAL A 310 5.22 -2.74 4.72
CA VAL A 310 5.94 -3.69 5.57
C VAL A 310 6.39 -4.89 4.74
N ASN A 311 7.70 -5.07 4.62
CA ASN A 311 8.30 -6.24 3.99
C ASN A 311 9.56 -6.64 4.75
N THR A 312 9.41 -7.51 5.76
CA THR A 312 10.57 -8.11 6.41
C THR A 312 10.97 -9.35 5.58
N ASN A 313 12.13 -9.26 4.93
CA ASN A 313 12.75 -10.39 4.24
C ASN A 313 13.47 -11.33 5.24
N GLU A 314 13.15 -11.23 6.52
CA GLU A 314 13.78 -12.00 7.58
C GLU A 314 13.12 -13.37 7.70
N SER A 315 13.95 -14.39 7.89
CA SER A 315 13.46 -15.72 8.25
C SER A 315 12.79 -15.64 9.62
N TYR A 316 11.55 -16.09 9.68
CA TYR A 316 10.73 -16.04 10.88
C TYR A 316 10.83 -17.34 11.66
N ALA A 317 11.11 -17.22 12.96
CA ALA A 317 11.10 -18.36 13.87
C ALA A 317 9.67 -18.62 14.37
N THR A 318 9.12 -19.78 14.00
CA THR A 318 7.79 -20.24 14.43
C THR A 318 7.61 -20.11 15.94
N GLY A 319 6.49 -19.53 16.34
CA GLY A 319 6.10 -19.29 17.74
C GLY A 319 6.55 -17.96 18.33
N THR A 320 7.37 -17.17 17.63
CA THR A 320 7.80 -15.85 18.11
C THR A 320 6.79 -14.74 17.77
N PRO A 321 6.68 -13.64 18.52
CA PRO A 321 5.78 -12.54 18.16
C PRO A 321 6.12 -11.93 16.79
N ILE A 322 5.10 -11.76 15.94
CA ILE A 322 5.21 -11.09 14.64
C ILE A 322 5.29 -9.58 14.88
N ALA A 323 6.24 -8.92 14.23
CA ALA A 323 6.30 -7.47 14.19
C ALA A 323 5.26 -6.93 13.20
N PHE A 324 4.41 -6.02 13.69
CA PHE A 324 3.41 -5.34 12.87
C PHE A 324 3.85 -3.94 12.49
N ASP A 325 3.27 -3.42 11.41
CA ASP A 325 3.32 -2.01 11.07
C ASP A 325 2.94 -1.15 12.30
N PRO A 326 3.79 -0.23 12.77
CA PRO A 326 3.48 0.59 13.94
C PRO A 326 2.25 1.50 13.77
N LEU A 327 1.79 1.73 12.53
CA LEU A 327 0.59 2.51 12.23
C LEU A 327 -0.66 1.64 12.04
N ASN A 328 -0.54 0.31 12.16
CA ASN A 328 -1.71 -0.57 12.12
C ASN A 328 -2.67 -0.25 13.28
N ARG A 329 -3.97 -0.40 13.02
CA ARG A 329 -5.03 -0.21 14.03
C ARG A 329 -5.81 -1.49 14.31
N LEU A 330 -5.54 -2.54 13.53
CA LEU A 330 -6.28 -3.80 13.59
C LEU A 330 -5.80 -4.69 14.73
N ILE A 331 -4.49 -4.68 15.02
CA ILE A 331 -3.89 -5.40 16.14
C ILE A 331 -3.67 -4.40 17.27
N ALA A 332 -4.35 -4.60 18.39
CA ALA A 332 -4.15 -3.78 19.58
C ALA A 332 -2.71 -3.93 20.11
N ALA A 333 -2.15 -2.86 20.69
CA ALA A 333 -0.77 -2.85 21.16
C ALA A 333 -0.46 -3.87 22.28
N ASP A 334 -1.50 -4.31 22.99
CA ASP A 334 -1.45 -5.33 24.03
C ASP A 334 -1.73 -6.75 23.49
N THR A 335 -1.93 -6.91 22.19
CA THR A 335 -2.12 -8.22 21.54
C THR A 335 -0.87 -8.65 20.80
N GLU A 336 -0.36 -9.83 21.10
CA GLU A 336 0.69 -10.48 20.31
C GLU A 336 0.08 -11.49 19.36
N VAL A 337 0.61 -11.56 18.14
CA VAL A 337 0.26 -12.59 17.17
C VAL A 337 1.53 -13.35 16.81
N SER A 338 1.47 -14.67 16.80
CA SER A 338 2.57 -15.55 16.40
C SER A 338 2.05 -16.62 15.45
N LEU A 339 2.77 -16.90 14.36
CA LEU A 339 2.54 -18.10 13.56
C LEU A 339 3.13 -19.28 14.33
N VAL A 340 2.30 -20.25 14.68
CA VAL A 340 2.67 -21.42 15.50
C VAL A 340 2.71 -22.71 14.70
N GLU A 341 2.08 -22.73 13.53
CA GLU A 341 2.06 -23.90 12.66
C GLU A 341 1.85 -23.44 11.21
N LEU A 342 2.61 -24.01 10.28
CA LEU A 342 2.46 -23.82 8.83
C LEU A 342 2.75 -25.15 8.15
N HIS A 343 1.75 -25.78 7.55
CA HIS A 343 1.94 -27.04 6.82
C HIS A 343 1.30 -26.99 5.44
N MET A 344 1.89 -27.70 4.49
CA MET A 344 1.41 -27.82 3.11
C MET A 344 1.18 -29.29 2.78
N HIS A 345 0.04 -29.58 2.16
CA HIS A 345 -0.39 -30.93 1.83
C HIS A 345 -0.82 -31.05 0.38
N ASP A 346 -0.40 -32.14 -0.24
CA ASP A 346 -0.87 -32.53 -1.56
C ASP A 346 -2.29 -33.07 -1.49
N ASN A 347 -3.18 -32.50 -2.31
CA ASN A 347 -4.50 -33.07 -2.54
C ASN A 347 -4.45 -33.93 -3.80
N GLU A 348 -4.22 -35.23 -3.62
CA GLU A 348 -4.12 -36.20 -4.71
C GLU A 348 -5.32 -36.09 -5.67
N GLY A 349 -5.04 -35.88 -6.96
CA GLY A 349 -6.04 -35.79 -8.02
C GLY A 349 -6.77 -34.44 -8.15
N ALA A 350 -6.51 -33.46 -7.27
CA ALA A 350 -7.22 -32.19 -7.28
C ALA A 350 -6.49 -31.05 -8.04
N GLY A 351 -5.20 -31.22 -8.34
CA GLY A 351 -4.40 -30.24 -9.10
C GLY A 351 -3.90 -29.03 -8.29
N PHE A 352 -4.10 -29.02 -6.97
CA PHE A 352 -3.63 -27.99 -6.05
C PHE A 352 -3.16 -28.60 -4.72
N LYS A 353 -2.39 -27.83 -3.95
CA LYS A 353 -2.01 -28.15 -2.57
C LYS A 353 -2.79 -27.26 -1.60
N SER A 354 -3.11 -27.80 -0.44
CA SER A 354 -3.69 -27.03 0.66
C SER A 354 -2.58 -26.62 1.62
N VAL A 355 -2.50 -25.34 1.94
CA VAL A 355 -1.64 -24.84 3.02
C VAL A 355 -2.53 -24.50 4.21
N VAL A 356 -2.11 -24.88 5.41
CA VAL A 356 -2.77 -24.54 6.68
C VAL A 356 -1.80 -23.74 7.52
N ALA A 357 -2.22 -22.55 7.96
CA ALA A 357 -1.47 -21.72 8.89
C ALA A 357 -2.29 -21.50 10.17
N LYS A 358 -1.67 -21.67 11.33
CA LYS A 358 -2.29 -21.37 12.63
C LYS A 358 -1.55 -20.23 13.31
N PHE A 359 -2.33 -19.28 13.81
CA PHE A 359 -1.84 -18.15 14.56
C PHE A 359 -2.32 -18.23 16.01
N LYS A 360 -1.38 -18.02 16.93
CA LYS A 360 -1.66 -17.78 18.34
C LYS A 360 -1.80 -16.29 18.57
N LEU A 361 -2.91 -15.87 19.16
CA LEU A 361 -3.17 -14.49 19.57
C LEU A 361 -3.18 -14.42 21.09
N TYR A 362 -2.27 -13.67 21.69
CA TYR A 362 -2.12 -13.55 23.13
C TYR A 362 -2.48 -12.14 23.60
N ASN A 363 -3.49 -12.04 24.48
CA ASN A 363 -3.85 -10.78 25.11
C ASN A 363 -2.98 -10.54 26.36
N LYS A 364 -1.99 -9.65 26.25
CA LYS A 364 -1.12 -9.19 27.35
C LYS A 364 -1.78 -8.13 28.24
N GLY A 365 -2.93 -7.63 27.84
CA GLY A 365 -3.67 -6.62 28.57
C GLY A 365 -4.25 -7.18 29.88
N SER A 366 -4.62 -6.26 30.77
CA SER A 366 -5.37 -6.57 31.99
C SER A 366 -6.89 -6.53 31.77
N SER A 367 -7.34 -6.15 30.58
CA SER A 367 -8.75 -6.08 30.17
C SER A 367 -9.03 -6.94 28.94
N THR A 368 -10.31 -7.23 28.70
CA THR A 368 -10.73 -7.93 27.48
C THR A 368 -10.40 -7.08 26.25
N SER A 369 -9.93 -7.71 25.19
CA SER A 369 -9.69 -7.07 23.89
C SER A 369 -10.51 -7.75 22.79
N ALA A 370 -10.77 -7.07 21.68
CA ALA A 370 -11.42 -7.71 20.53
C ALA A 370 -10.47 -8.72 19.89
N LEU A 371 -10.98 -9.87 19.45
CA LEU A 371 -10.19 -10.80 18.65
C LEU A 371 -9.98 -10.19 17.26
N PRO A 372 -8.74 -9.86 16.85
CA PRO A 372 -8.50 -9.26 15.55
C PRO A 372 -9.00 -10.13 14.39
N ALA A 373 -9.55 -9.48 13.36
CA ALA A 373 -10.03 -10.11 12.15
C ALA A 373 -9.20 -9.66 10.93
N PHE A 374 -7.92 -10.00 10.95
CA PHE A 374 -7.02 -9.80 9.82
C PHE A 374 -7.32 -10.79 8.68
N GLY A 375 -6.97 -10.42 7.46
CA GLY A 375 -6.84 -11.37 6.34
C GLY A 375 -5.45 -12.00 6.34
N ALA A 376 -5.26 -13.08 5.58
CA ALA A 376 -3.94 -13.65 5.37
C ALA A 376 -3.75 -14.02 3.90
N GLU A 377 -2.52 -13.89 3.41
CA GLU A 377 -2.09 -14.33 2.08
C GLU A 377 -0.80 -15.13 2.18
N ILE A 378 -0.64 -16.10 1.29
CA ILE A 378 0.64 -16.75 1.02
C ILE A 378 1.18 -16.23 -0.29
N VAL A 379 2.43 -15.77 -0.30
CA VAL A 379 3.16 -15.45 -1.52
C VAL A 379 4.08 -16.61 -1.86
N GLY A 380 3.84 -17.20 -3.02
CA GLY A 380 4.63 -18.32 -3.56
C GLY A 380 5.99 -17.88 -4.10
N THR A 381 6.77 -18.86 -4.52
CA THR A 381 8.13 -18.65 -5.09
C THR A 381 8.12 -17.86 -6.40
N ASP A 382 7.02 -17.90 -7.14
CA ASP A 382 6.76 -17.14 -8.37
C ASP A 382 6.33 -15.69 -8.11
N GLY A 383 6.13 -15.31 -6.85
CA GLY A 383 5.62 -14.01 -6.45
C GLY A 383 4.10 -13.85 -6.55
N ALA A 384 3.37 -14.91 -6.94
CA ALA A 384 1.92 -14.90 -6.90
C ALA A 384 1.41 -14.96 -5.45
N ALA A 385 0.34 -14.21 -5.17
CA ALA A 385 -0.30 -14.18 -3.87
C ALA A 385 -1.59 -15.01 -3.88
N TYR A 386 -1.78 -15.82 -2.84
CA TYR A 386 -2.90 -16.72 -2.67
C TYR A 386 -3.64 -16.34 -1.39
N ALA A 387 -4.89 -15.89 -1.53
CA ALA A 387 -5.72 -15.47 -0.40
C ALA A 387 -6.11 -16.66 0.48
N GLY A 388 -6.02 -16.45 1.80
CA GLY A 388 -6.40 -17.42 2.82
C GLY A 388 -7.84 -17.27 3.28
N SER A 389 -8.48 -18.40 3.56
CA SER A 389 -9.79 -18.45 4.20
C SER A 389 -9.64 -18.77 5.68
N ARG A 390 -10.06 -17.84 6.54
CA ARG A 390 -10.09 -18.03 8.00
C ARG A 390 -11.11 -19.09 8.39
N GLN A 391 -10.81 -19.85 9.45
CA GLN A 391 -11.76 -20.77 10.07
C GLN A 391 -13.08 -20.06 10.44
N ALA A 392 -14.20 -20.78 10.36
CA ALA A 392 -15.50 -20.25 10.73
C ALA A 392 -15.68 -20.17 12.27
N GLN A 393 -16.65 -19.37 12.73
CA GLN A 393 -17.15 -19.37 14.13
C GLN A 393 -16.11 -19.04 15.22
N THR A 394 -15.29 -18.01 15.01
CA THR A 394 -14.33 -17.53 16.04
C THR A 394 -15.01 -16.66 17.12
N PRO A 395 -14.54 -16.68 18.38
CA PRO A 395 -15.03 -15.78 19.42
C PRO A 395 -14.76 -14.31 19.08
N ALA A 396 -15.62 -13.40 19.54
CA ALA A 396 -15.46 -11.97 19.26
C ALA A 396 -14.44 -11.27 20.16
N VAL A 397 -14.14 -11.83 21.33
CA VAL A 397 -13.32 -11.19 22.37
C VAL A 397 -12.28 -12.16 22.94
N MET A 398 -11.14 -11.60 23.34
CA MET A 398 -10.06 -12.27 24.04
C MET A 398 -10.03 -11.84 25.51
N MET A 399 -10.00 -12.80 26.42
CA MET A 399 -9.84 -12.54 27.85
C MET A 399 -8.39 -12.17 28.20
N PRO A 400 -8.17 -11.38 29.27
CA PRO A 400 -6.83 -11.05 29.75
C PRO A 400 -5.96 -12.29 29.99
N ASN A 401 -4.70 -12.24 29.58
CA ASN A 401 -3.69 -13.28 29.81
C ASN A 401 -4.04 -14.68 29.26
N LEU A 402 -4.96 -14.74 28.29
CA LEU A 402 -5.24 -15.97 27.54
C LEU A 402 -4.77 -15.84 26.09
N SER A 403 -4.36 -16.99 25.55
CA SER A 403 -4.08 -17.15 24.12
C SER A 403 -5.27 -17.75 23.40
N TYR A 404 -5.45 -17.43 22.13
CA TYR A 404 -6.47 -17.97 21.24
C TYR A 404 -5.81 -18.47 19.95
N VAL A 405 -6.37 -19.50 19.34
CA VAL A 405 -5.85 -20.04 18.06
C VAL A 405 -6.83 -19.77 16.94
N VAL A 406 -6.31 -19.24 15.84
CA VAL A 406 -7.08 -19.02 14.62
C VAL A 406 -6.33 -19.65 13.46
N SER A 407 -7.07 -20.37 12.60
CA SER A 407 -6.51 -21.08 11.47
C SER A 407 -6.92 -20.41 10.16
N TYR A 408 -6.01 -20.46 9.17
CA TYR A 408 -6.25 -20.10 7.79
C TYR A 408 -5.91 -21.27 6.90
N SER A 409 -6.69 -21.43 5.83
CA SER A 409 -6.43 -22.37 4.75
C SER A 409 -6.18 -21.63 3.45
N PHE A 410 -5.27 -22.13 2.63
CA PHE A 410 -4.90 -21.55 1.35
C PHE A 410 -4.88 -22.64 0.29
N MET A 411 -5.18 -22.27 -0.95
CA MET A 411 -5.03 -23.13 -2.12
C MET A 411 -3.88 -22.61 -2.96
N VAL A 412 -2.85 -23.42 -3.13
CA VAL A 412 -1.68 -23.09 -3.97
C VAL A 412 -1.54 -24.11 -5.11
N PRO A 413 -0.91 -23.75 -6.25
CA PRO A 413 -0.72 -24.67 -7.36
C PRO A 413 0.08 -25.91 -6.94
N ALA A 414 -0.17 -27.04 -7.61
CA ALA A 414 0.60 -28.28 -7.39
C ALA A 414 2.11 -28.14 -7.61
N THR A 415 2.56 -27.08 -8.30
CA THR A 415 3.96 -26.78 -8.55
C THR A 415 4.68 -26.07 -7.40
N GLU A 416 3.95 -25.58 -6.38
CA GLU A 416 4.56 -24.92 -5.22
C GLU A 416 5.18 -25.95 -4.27
N ASN A 417 6.41 -25.68 -3.80
CA ASN A 417 7.22 -26.61 -3.01
C ASN A 417 7.41 -26.16 -1.56
N GLY A 418 6.99 -24.95 -1.19
CA GLY A 418 6.92 -24.51 0.21
C GLY A 418 8.23 -24.01 0.81
N GLU A 419 9.34 -24.04 0.06
CA GLU A 419 10.67 -23.69 0.55
C GLU A 419 10.84 -22.20 0.91
N ARG A 420 10.00 -21.31 0.35
CA ARG A 420 10.15 -19.85 0.51
C ARG A 420 8.81 -19.12 0.55
N LEU A 421 7.85 -19.65 1.29
CA LEU A 421 6.56 -18.99 1.44
C LEU A 421 6.71 -17.71 2.27
N ALA A 422 6.19 -16.60 1.75
CA ALA A 422 5.96 -15.43 2.59
C ALA A 422 4.50 -15.41 3.04
N VAL A 423 4.27 -15.25 4.34
CA VAL A 423 2.93 -15.10 4.91
C VAL A 423 2.71 -13.62 5.16
N ARG A 424 1.67 -13.05 4.54
CA ARG A 424 1.23 -11.67 4.73
C ARG A 424 -0.03 -11.63 5.57
N LEU A 425 -0.07 -10.71 6.52
CA LEU A 425 -1.27 -10.40 7.30
C LEU A 425 -1.85 -9.08 6.79
N LEU A 426 -3.15 -9.07 6.55
CA LEU A 426 -3.85 -7.99 5.86
C LEU A 426 -4.87 -7.30 6.77
N ASP A 427 -4.99 -5.98 6.63
CA ASP A 427 -6.10 -5.19 7.13
C ASP A 427 -7.03 -4.83 5.97
N SER A 428 -8.22 -5.43 5.97
CA SER A 428 -9.31 -5.19 5.02
C SER A 428 -10.37 -4.23 5.55
N GLN A 429 -10.20 -3.69 6.76
CA GLN A 429 -11.17 -2.79 7.39
C GLN A 429 -10.77 -1.33 7.19
N SER A 430 -9.50 -0.99 7.41
CA SER A 430 -9.02 0.40 7.35
C SER A 430 -9.00 1.00 5.95
N ALA A 431 -9.02 0.16 4.91
CA ALA A 431 -8.92 0.57 3.50
C ALA A 431 -10.01 -0.05 2.61
N ALA A 432 -11.12 -0.51 3.22
CA ALA A 432 -12.19 -1.18 2.49
C ALA A 432 -12.67 -0.37 1.26
N PRO A 433 -12.91 -1.00 0.10
CA PRO A 433 -12.96 -2.46 -0.12
C PRO A 433 -11.59 -3.13 -0.32
N TYR A 434 -10.50 -2.37 -0.32
CA TYR A 434 -9.15 -2.87 -0.55
C TYR A 434 -8.50 -3.38 0.74
N SER A 435 -7.53 -4.26 0.59
CA SER A 435 -6.71 -4.75 1.71
C SER A 435 -5.31 -4.12 1.71
N SER A 436 -4.72 -4.00 2.90
CA SER A 436 -3.35 -3.52 3.05
C SER A 436 -2.53 -4.43 3.96
N THR A 437 -1.27 -4.70 3.58
CA THR A 437 -0.36 -5.53 4.38
C THR A 437 0.03 -4.80 5.66
N ILE A 438 -0.23 -5.41 6.82
CA ILE A 438 0.14 -4.91 8.15
C ILE A 438 1.30 -5.71 8.78
N ALA A 439 1.60 -6.88 8.25
CA ALA A 439 2.81 -7.64 8.55
C ALA A 439 3.12 -8.60 7.40
N SER A 440 4.40 -8.91 7.22
CA SER A 440 4.88 -9.93 6.29
C SER A 440 5.98 -10.70 6.99
N ILE A 441 6.02 -12.02 6.86
CA ILE A 441 7.07 -12.88 7.42
C ILE A 441 7.45 -13.96 6.39
N ARG A 442 8.69 -14.43 6.40
CA ARG A 442 9.07 -15.63 5.64
C ARG A 442 9.12 -16.82 6.57
N ALA A 443 8.22 -17.77 6.38
CA ALA A 443 8.11 -18.95 7.22
C ALA A 443 8.31 -20.22 6.39
N GLU A 444 9.04 -21.18 6.94
CA GLU A 444 9.22 -22.48 6.35
C GLU A 444 8.01 -23.37 6.65
N VAL A 445 7.63 -24.18 5.67
CA VAL A 445 6.61 -25.22 5.88
C VAL A 445 7.21 -26.26 6.82
N GLY A 446 6.52 -26.52 7.94
CA GLY A 446 6.92 -27.54 8.89
C GLY A 446 6.85 -28.93 8.28
N GLU A 447 7.83 -29.77 8.62
CA GLU A 447 7.79 -31.19 8.33
C GLU A 447 6.83 -31.90 9.31
N GLU A 448 6.18 -32.96 8.84
CA GLU A 448 5.38 -33.82 9.72
C GLU A 448 6.31 -34.60 10.65
N ALA A 449 5.99 -34.64 11.95
CA ALA A 449 6.84 -35.27 12.94
C ALA A 449 6.96 -36.78 12.71
N GLU A 450 8.20 -37.28 12.63
CA GLU A 450 8.47 -38.72 12.63
C GLU A 450 8.25 -39.30 14.03
N GLY A 451 7.08 -39.89 14.30
CA GLY A 451 6.81 -40.50 15.61
C GLY A 451 5.37 -40.97 15.84
N SER A 452 5.06 -41.31 17.09
CA SER A 452 3.71 -41.64 17.57
C SER A 452 2.94 -40.43 18.14
N ALA A 453 3.64 -39.32 18.38
CA ALA A 453 3.05 -38.05 18.77
C ALA A 453 2.67 -37.24 17.52
N LEU A 454 1.42 -36.78 17.47
CA LEU A 454 0.79 -36.05 16.40
C LEU A 454 0.42 -34.65 16.93
N SER A 455 0.87 -33.60 16.26
CA SER A 455 0.65 -32.21 16.70
C SER A 455 -0.56 -31.61 16.00
N PHE A 456 -1.51 -31.09 16.78
CA PHE A 456 -2.71 -30.37 16.35
C PHE A 456 -2.84 -29.09 17.18
N TYR A 457 -1.87 -28.17 17.08
CA TYR A 457 -1.74 -27.06 18.04
C TYR A 457 -3.09 -26.36 18.32
N PRO A 458 -3.54 -26.27 19.59
CA PRO A 458 -2.77 -26.43 20.83
C PRO A 458 -2.80 -27.84 21.46
N PHE A 459 -3.25 -28.87 20.74
CA PHE A 459 -3.32 -30.24 21.22
C PHE A 459 -2.15 -31.09 20.72
N ASN A 460 -1.60 -31.92 21.59
CA ASN A 460 -0.69 -33.01 21.22
C ASN A 460 -1.42 -34.33 21.46
N LEU A 461 -1.42 -35.19 20.45
CA LEU A 461 -2.09 -36.48 20.46
C LEU A 461 -1.06 -37.59 20.34
N LYS A 462 -1.00 -38.52 21.29
CA LYS A 462 -0.21 -39.75 21.16
C LYS A 462 -1.16 -40.93 20.99
N ILE A 463 -0.83 -41.80 20.04
CA ILE A 463 -1.57 -43.06 19.83
C ILE A 463 -0.74 -44.20 20.44
N ASP A 464 -1.20 -44.74 21.56
CA ASP A 464 -0.54 -45.85 22.25
C ASP A 464 -0.96 -47.21 21.68
N TYR A 465 -2.24 -47.35 21.33
CA TYR A 465 -2.79 -48.56 20.73
C TYR A 465 -3.90 -48.23 19.75
N TRP A 466 -4.02 -49.04 18.70
CA TRP A 466 -5.15 -48.97 17.78
C TRP A 466 -5.49 -50.33 17.19
N THR A 467 -6.76 -50.54 16.86
CA THR A 467 -7.23 -51.70 16.09
C THR A 467 -8.53 -51.40 15.36
N VAL A 468 -8.74 -52.02 14.21
CA VAL A 468 -9.98 -51.91 13.43
C VAL A 468 -10.62 -53.28 13.31
N ASN A 469 -11.89 -53.38 13.73
CA ASN A 469 -12.68 -54.60 13.66
C ASN A 469 -13.90 -54.40 12.78
N GLY A 470 -14.13 -55.34 11.86
CA GLY A 470 -15.37 -55.39 11.07
C GLY A 470 -16.46 -56.14 11.82
N MET A 471 -17.69 -55.65 11.71
CA MET A 471 -18.90 -56.27 12.22
C MET A 471 -19.92 -56.39 11.09
N TYR A 472 -20.55 -57.56 10.96
CA TYR A 472 -21.65 -57.77 10.04
C TYR A 472 -22.97 -57.80 10.81
N ASN A 473 -23.94 -57.02 10.36
CA ASN A 473 -25.31 -57.08 10.85
C ASN A 473 -26.24 -57.33 9.65
N ALA A 474 -27.08 -58.36 9.75
CA ALA A 474 -27.99 -58.74 8.67
C ALA A 474 -28.97 -57.62 8.26
N ALA A 475 -29.26 -56.65 9.13
CA ALA A 475 -30.17 -55.53 8.86
C ALA A 475 -29.47 -54.28 8.30
N THR A 476 -28.19 -54.07 8.61
CA THR A 476 -27.46 -52.83 8.27
C THR A 476 -26.17 -53.04 7.48
N GLY A 477 -25.87 -54.29 7.10
CA GLY A 477 -24.67 -54.64 6.35
C GLY A 477 -23.38 -54.65 7.19
N TYR A 478 -22.25 -54.44 6.52
CA TYR A 478 -20.94 -54.33 7.18
C TYR A 478 -20.77 -52.95 7.83
N SER A 479 -20.18 -52.94 9.02
CA SER A 479 -19.74 -51.75 9.76
C SER A 479 -18.33 -51.99 10.30
N TYR A 480 -17.55 -50.92 10.49
CA TYR A 480 -16.25 -51.03 11.17
C TYR A 480 -16.28 -50.25 12.47
N ARG A 481 -15.57 -50.76 13.47
CA ARG A 481 -15.28 -50.06 14.71
C ARG A 481 -13.77 -50.02 14.91
N MET A 482 -13.25 -48.81 15.06
CA MET A 482 -11.88 -48.58 15.45
C MET A 482 -11.83 -48.34 16.95
N LYS A 483 -10.96 -49.06 17.64
CA LYS A 483 -10.54 -48.74 19.00
C LYS A 483 -9.23 -47.98 18.95
N LEU A 484 -9.14 -46.91 19.73
CA LEU A 484 -7.98 -46.04 19.86
C LEU A 484 -7.70 -45.83 21.33
N ASP A 485 -6.49 -46.11 21.78
CA ASP A 485 -6.00 -45.67 23.09
C ASP A 485 -5.12 -44.45 22.88
N LEU A 486 -5.55 -43.32 23.45
CA LEU A 486 -5.02 -42.01 23.15
C LEU A 486 -4.49 -41.35 24.41
N ASP A 487 -3.44 -40.55 24.27
CA ASP A 487 -3.09 -39.52 25.23
C ASP A 487 -3.23 -38.15 24.56
N VAL A 488 -4.09 -37.29 25.13
CA VAL A 488 -4.42 -35.97 24.62
C VAL A 488 -3.96 -34.92 25.62
N GLU A 489 -2.90 -34.19 25.26
CA GLU A 489 -2.41 -33.06 26.03
C GLU A 489 -2.83 -31.74 25.36
N GLN A 490 -3.26 -30.76 26.14
CA GLN A 490 -3.54 -29.41 25.65
C GLN A 490 -2.55 -28.43 26.27
N VAL A 491 -2.01 -27.52 25.47
CA VAL A 491 -1.16 -26.44 25.99
C VAL A 491 -1.98 -25.51 26.90
N ASP A 492 -1.48 -25.29 28.10
CA ASP A 492 -2.11 -24.41 29.10
C ASP A 492 -2.32 -22.98 28.58
N ASN A 493 -3.40 -22.34 29.04
CA ASN A 493 -3.77 -20.96 28.71
C ASN A 493 -4.01 -20.68 27.22
N VAL A 494 -4.20 -21.70 26.40
CA VAL A 494 -4.58 -21.57 24.99
C VAL A 494 -6.01 -22.06 24.79
N VAL A 495 -6.88 -21.13 24.40
CA VAL A 495 -8.29 -21.38 24.09
C VAL A 495 -8.41 -21.79 22.63
N ALA A 496 -8.90 -23.01 22.41
CA ALA A 496 -9.43 -23.47 21.14
C ALA A 496 -10.96 -23.35 21.17
N ASP A 497 -11.55 -22.73 20.15
CA ASP A 497 -13.00 -22.51 20.06
C ASP A 497 -13.73 -23.71 19.41
N ALA A 498 -15.04 -23.57 19.19
CA ALA A 498 -15.87 -24.63 18.61
C ALA A 498 -15.63 -24.84 17.10
N GLY A 499 -15.10 -23.84 16.41
CA GLY A 499 -14.66 -23.89 15.02
C GLY A 499 -13.20 -24.35 14.85
N PHE A 500 -12.54 -24.78 15.93
CA PHE A 500 -11.22 -25.40 15.85
C PHE A 500 -11.24 -26.69 15.02
N SER A 501 -10.05 -27.12 14.58
CA SER A 501 -9.89 -28.31 13.76
C SER A 501 -10.41 -29.59 14.43
N LYS A 502 -10.61 -30.61 13.61
CA LYS A 502 -11.11 -31.94 14.00
C LYS A 502 -10.10 -33.00 13.58
N LEU A 503 -10.04 -34.11 14.31
CA LEU A 503 -9.39 -35.31 13.84
C LEU A 503 -10.35 -36.04 12.89
N LYS A 504 -10.04 -36.06 11.59
CA LYS A 504 -10.76 -36.84 10.60
C LYS A 504 -10.04 -38.17 10.37
N ILE A 505 -10.79 -39.25 10.37
CA ILE A 505 -10.29 -40.61 10.22
C ILE A 505 -10.95 -41.20 8.98
N GLU A 506 -10.14 -41.63 8.03
CA GLU A 506 -10.60 -42.33 6.83
C GLU A 506 -10.10 -43.77 6.83
N LEU A 507 -11.01 -44.70 6.55
CA LEU A 507 -10.69 -46.09 6.26
C LEU A 507 -10.58 -46.24 4.75
N THR A 508 -9.44 -46.79 4.30
CA THR A 508 -9.18 -47.09 2.91
C THR A 508 -8.88 -48.57 2.71
N ASP A 509 -9.28 -49.12 1.57
CA ASP A 509 -8.89 -50.46 1.17
C ASP A 509 -7.46 -50.49 0.58
N THR A 510 -6.99 -51.68 0.19
CA THR A 510 -5.65 -51.86 -0.40
C THR A 510 -5.46 -51.19 -1.75
N LEU A 511 -6.55 -50.76 -2.39
CA LEU A 511 -6.54 -49.99 -3.64
C LEU A 511 -6.59 -48.48 -3.40
N GLY A 512 -6.60 -48.04 -2.13
CA GLY A 512 -6.66 -46.65 -1.73
C GLY A 512 -8.07 -46.03 -1.79
N ARG A 513 -9.12 -46.83 -1.99
CA ARG A 513 -10.50 -46.33 -2.05
C ARG A 513 -11.01 -46.09 -0.63
N VAL A 514 -11.57 -44.90 -0.39
CA VAL A 514 -12.20 -44.57 0.89
C VAL A 514 -13.48 -45.39 1.04
N ILE A 515 -13.54 -46.23 2.08
CA ILE A 515 -14.70 -47.06 2.38
C ILE A 515 -15.54 -46.49 3.53
N GLY A 516 -15.00 -45.57 4.32
CA GLY A 516 -15.72 -44.87 5.37
C GLY A 516 -14.88 -43.78 6.01
N SER A 517 -15.54 -42.76 6.57
CA SER A 517 -14.86 -41.64 7.22
C SER A 517 -15.63 -41.14 8.44
N GLN A 518 -14.94 -40.63 9.45
CA GLN A 518 -15.54 -40.00 10.63
C GLN A 518 -14.65 -38.88 11.16
N SER A 519 -15.27 -37.77 11.57
CA SER A 519 -14.56 -36.63 12.18
C SER A 519 -14.92 -36.49 13.67
N VAL A 520 -13.92 -36.28 14.51
CA VAL A 520 -14.06 -36.13 15.97
C VAL A 520 -13.44 -34.80 16.40
N PRO A 521 -14.17 -33.94 17.13
CA PRO A 521 -13.64 -32.63 17.53
C PRO A 521 -12.65 -32.73 18.70
N PHE A 522 -11.77 -31.73 18.84
CA PHE A 522 -10.92 -31.58 20.03
C PHE A 522 -11.59 -30.77 21.14
N THR A 523 -12.65 -30.02 20.82
CA THR A 523 -13.37 -29.15 21.75
C THR A 523 -14.88 -29.45 21.73
N GLY A 524 -15.61 -28.99 22.75
CA GLY A 524 -17.07 -29.16 22.82
C GLY A 524 -17.54 -30.58 23.16
N THR A 525 -18.75 -30.91 22.71
CA THR A 525 -19.40 -32.20 22.98
C THR A 525 -18.80 -33.31 22.13
N ASN A 526 -18.67 -34.52 22.69
CA ASN A 526 -18.05 -35.68 22.03
C ASN A 526 -16.60 -35.44 21.58
N LYS A 527 -15.89 -34.56 22.30
CA LYS A 527 -14.47 -34.31 22.04
C LYS A 527 -13.62 -35.54 22.31
N LEU A 528 -12.45 -35.61 21.65
CA LEU A 528 -11.40 -36.54 22.02
C LEU A 528 -10.94 -36.29 23.46
N ILE A 529 -10.72 -37.38 24.18
CA ILE A 529 -10.17 -37.41 25.54
C ILE A 529 -9.16 -38.55 25.64
N SER A 530 -8.22 -38.47 26.60
CA SER A 530 -7.28 -39.56 26.86
C SER A 530 -8.01 -40.85 27.29
N GLY A 531 -7.41 -41.99 26.96
CA GLY A 531 -7.89 -43.35 27.21
C GLY A 531 -8.55 -44.02 26.00
N GLU A 532 -9.20 -45.17 26.22
CA GLU A 532 -9.83 -45.96 25.16
C GLU A 532 -11.07 -45.27 24.58
N GLN A 533 -10.97 -44.87 23.31
CA GLN A 533 -12.04 -44.34 22.48
C GLN A 533 -12.49 -45.39 21.46
N THR A 534 -13.80 -45.47 21.20
CA THR A 534 -14.34 -46.30 20.12
C THR A 534 -15.00 -45.42 19.06
N ILE A 535 -14.52 -45.50 17.83
CA ILE A 535 -15.04 -44.77 16.68
C ILE A 535 -15.74 -45.74 15.75
N SER A 536 -17.01 -45.47 15.46
CA SER A 536 -17.83 -46.32 14.59
C SER A 536 -17.98 -45.69 13.21
N PHE A 537 -17.77 -46.49 12.17
CA PHE A 537 -17.97 -46.12 10.78
C PHE A 537 -19.26 -46.77 10.29
N SER A 538 -20.33 -45.98 10.22
CA SER A 538 -21.66 -46.44 9.80
C SER A 538 -21.97 -46.16 8.33
N ASN A 539 -21.24 -45.23 7.70
CA ASN A 539 -21.45 -44.83 6.31
C ASN A 539 -20.43 -45.54 5.42
N ILE A 540 -20.64 -46.84 5.21
CA ILE A 540 -19.72 -47.69 4.45
C ILE A 540 -20.12 -47.80 2.99
N TYR A 541 -19.18 -47.54 2.08
CA TYR A 541 -19.40 -47.57 0.62
C TYR A 541 -19.10 -48.94 -0.03
N THR A 542 -19.15 -50.02 0.75
CA THR A 542 -18.87 -51.38 0.28
C THR A 542 -19.78 -52.40 0.93
N ASP A 543 -20.30 -53.33 0.12
CA ASP A 543 -21.15 -54.43 0.57
C ASP A 543 -20.35 -55.66 1.03
N ASN A 544 -19.02 -55.61 0.93
CA ASN A 544 -18.14 -56.74 1.23
C ASN A 544 -17.20 -56.42 2.38
N TYR A 545 -16.87 -57.45 3.17
CA TYR A 545 -15.78 -57.40 4.14
C TYR A 545 -14.46 -57.04 3.44
N GLN A 546 -13.75 -56.04 3.98
CA GLN A 546 -12.48 -55.55 3.48
C GLN A 546 -11.40 -55.78 4.53
N TYR A 547 -10.30 -56.41 4.12
CA TYR A 547 -9.12 -56.64 4.95
C TYR A 547 -7.90 -56.94 4.06
N PRO A 548 -6.69 -56.44 4.38
CA PRO A 548 -6.38 -55.48 5.44
C PRO A 548 -6.87 -54.06 5.10
N LEU A 549 -7.07 -53.23 6.13
CA LEU A 549 -7.45 -51.83 5.99
C LEU A 549 -6.28 -50.89 6.27
N VAL A 550 -6.31 -49.74 5.63
CA VAL A 550 -5.38 -48.63 5.88
C VAL A 550 -6.17 -47.47 6.48
N VAL A 551 -5.76 -47.02 7.67
CA VAL A 551 -6.34 -45.87 8.36
C VAL A 551 -5.51 -44.64 8.04
N LYS A 552 -6.15 -43.61 7.49
CA LYS A 552 -5.54 -42.30 7.29
C LYS A 552 -6.13 -41.31 8.30
N LEU A 553 -5.26 -40.66 9.06
CA LEU A 553 -5.61 -39.66 10.06
C LEU A 553 -5.30 -38.27 9.49
N TYR A 554 -6.30 -37.41 9.48
CA TYR A 554 -6.22 -36.06 8.99
C TYR A 554 -6.55 -35.06 10.09
N GLU A 555 -5.91 -33.90 10.04
CA GLU A 555 -6.48 -32.68 10.61
C GLU A 555 -7.44 -32.08 9.60
N SER A 556 -8.66 -31.78 10.04
CA SER A 556 -9.72 -31.21 9.21
C SER A 556 -10.12 -29.83 9.74
N ILE A 557 -10.20 -28.83 8.86
CA ILE A 557 -10.63 -27.47 9.18
C ILE A 557 -11.82 -27.11 8.29
N ASP A 558 -12.91 -26.66 8.93
CA ASP A 558 -14.08 -26.14 8.22
C ASP A 558 -13.82 -24.69 7.79
N THR A 559 -13.91 -24.45 6.48
CA THR A 559 -13.72 -23.14 5.87
C THR A 559 -14.97 -22.74 5.10
N PRO A 560 -15.18 -21.45 4.79
CA PRO A 560 -16.28 -21.03 3.91
C PRO A 560 -16.29 -21.73 2.54
N ASN A 561 -15.14 -22.23 2.07
CA ASN A 561 -14.98 -22.89 0.78
C ASN A 561 -15.06 -24.43 0.86
N GLY A 562 -15.30 -25.01 2.05
CA GLY A 562 -15.35 -26.45 2.29
C GLY A 562 -14.33 -26.94 3.32
N GLU A 563 -14.25 -28.26 3.48
CA GLU A 563 -13.33 -28.92 4.42
C GLU A 563 -11.91 -28.96 3.84
N ALA A 564 -10.93 -28.40 4.56
CA ALA A 564 -9.51 -28.50 4.25
C ALA A 564 -8.87 -29.61 5.10
N ASN A 565 -8.25 -30.60 4.47
CA ASN A 565 -7.66 -31.76 5.14
C ASN A 565 -6.14 -31.75 5.03
N ARG A 566 -5.47 -31.98 6.17
CA ARG A 566 -4.03 -32.21 6.29
C ARG A 566 -3.80 -33.64 6.72
N LEU A 567 -3.07 -34.44 5.95
CA LEU A 567 -2.73 -35.82 6.35
C LEU A 567 -1.65 -35.79 7.44
N VAL A 568 -1.97 -36.33 8.62
CA VAL A 568 -1.07 -36.33 9.79
C VAL A 568 -0.45 -37.71 10.01
N LYS A 569 -1.18 -38.79 9.73
CA LYS A 569 -0.63 -40.16 9.89
C LYS A 569 -1.33 -41.19 9.00
N THR A 570 -0.57 -42.19 8.56
CA THR A 570 -1.13 -43.42 7.97
C THR A 570 -0.79 -44.61 8.86
N LEU A 571 -1.79 -45.41 9.22
CA LEU A 571 -1.67 -46.64 9.98
C LEU A 571 -2.10 -47.82 9.09
N LYS A 572 -1.29 -48.87 9.04
CA LYS A 572 -1.56 -50.06 8.22
C LYS A 572 -1.80 -51.24 9.15
N GLN A 573 -2.91 -51.94 8.93
CA GLN A 573 -3.35 -53.06 9.76
C GLN A 573 -2.50 -54.32 9.56
#